data_AF-A0A1I7B3I0-F1
#
_entry.id   AF-A0A1I7B3I0-F1
#
_cell.length_a   1.000
_cell.length_b   1.000
_cell.length_c   1.000
_cell.angle_alpha   90.00
_cell.angle_beta   90.00
_cell.angle_gamma   90.00
#
_symmetry.space_group_name_H-M   'P 1'
#
loop_
_entity.id
_entity.type
_entity.pdbx_description
1 polymer ?
#
loop_
_entity_poly.entity_id
_entity_poly.type
_entity_poly.pdbx_seq_one_letter_code
_entity_poly.pdbx_strand_id
1 'polypeptide(L)'
;MANKKPDNPDRFPPLGRALLWVDGPGNVDKIVYALAGVCVVLFLADFTYKKHPYFTAEEIPGFYGIYGFVMFSALILVAKTLRFFIKRPENYYGDKAIDREEYPVDELDEVDYDA
;
A
#
# COMPACT_ATOMS: atom_id res chain seq x y z
N MET A 1 -18.48 14.91 -5.69
CA MET A 1 -17.81 13.64 -6.05
C MET A 1 -18.57 13.06 -7.22
N ALA A 2 -17.98 13.08 -8.42
CA ALA A 2 -18.68 12.68 -9.64
C ALA A 2 -19.16 11.23 -9.53
N ASN A 3 -20.44 11.01 -9.84
CA ASN A 3 -21.04 9.69 -9.95
C ASN A 3 -20.41 8.98 -11.17
N LYS A 4 -19.30 8.26 -10.95
CA LYS A 4 -18.64 7.45 -11.97
C LYS A 4 -19.56 6.27 -12.28
N LYS A 5 -20.15 6.27 -13.48
CA LYS A 5 -20.94 5.14 -14.00
C LYS A 5 -20.07 3.87 -13.91
N PRO A 6 -20.58 2.72 -13.43
CA PRO A 6 -19.76 1.52 -13.28
C PRO A 6 -19.18 1.12 -14.65
N ASP A 7 -17.86 0.96 -14.71
CA ASP A 7 -17.14 0.54 -15.91
C ASP A 7 -17.61 -0.87 -16.33
N ASN A 8 -17.81 -1.09 -17.63
CA ASN A 8 -18.28 -2.38 -18.14
C ASN A 8 -17.20 -3.47 -17.93
N PRO A 9 -17.47 -4.54 -17.15
CA PRO A 9 -16.49 -5.56 -16.79
C PRO A 9 -15.91 -6.33 -17.99
N ASP A 10 -16.60 -6.33 -19.13
CA ASP A 10 -16.16 -7.02 -20.35
C ASP A 10 -15.05 -6.28 -21.12
N ARG A 11 -14.76 -5.02 -20.77
CA ARG A 11 -13.71 -4.22 -21.43
C ARG A 11 -12.32 -4.45 -20.83
N PHE A 12 -12.24 -5.15 -19.69
CA PHE A 12 -10.97 -5.42 -19.02
C PHE A 12 -10.33 -6.73 -19.51
N PRO A 13 -8.99 -6.82 -19.52
CA PRO A 13 -8.30 -8.09 -19.71
C PRO A 13 -8.72 -9.10 -18.63
N PRO A 14 -8.56 -10.42 -18.86
CA PRO A 14 -9.09 -11.47 -17.98
C PRO A 14 -8.63 -11.32 -16.51
N LEU A 15 -7.39 -10.86 -16.28
CA LEU A 15 -6.89 -10.58 -14.94
C LEU A 15 -7.56 -9.37 -14.29
N GLY A 16 -7.82 -8.30 -15.06
CA GLY A 16 -8.54 -7.13 -14.58
C GLY A 16 -9.97 -7.49 -14.16
N ARG A 17 -10.64 -8.33 -14.96
CA ARG A 17 -11.98 -8.82 -14.62
C ARG A 17 -12.00 -9.67 -13.34
N ALA A 18 -10.99 -10.50 -13.13
CA ALA A 18 -10.86 -11.30 -11.92
C ALA A 18 -10.59 -10.43 -10.68
N LEU A 19 -9.82 -9.34 -10.81
CA LEU A 19 -9.47 -8.45 -9.71
C LEU A 19 -10.51 -7.38 -9.38
N LEU A 20 -11.54 -7.18 -10.20
CA LEU A 20 -12.63 -6.20 -9.96
C LEU A 20 -13.29 -6.37 -8.59
N TRP A 21 -13.25 -7.56 -8.01
CA TRP A 21 -13.78 -7.76 -6.67
C TRP A 21 -13.01 -6.95 -5.61
N VAL A 22 -11.73 -6.62 -5.79
CA VAL A 22 -10.96 -5.82 -4.82
C VAL A 22 -11.45 -4.37 -4.75
N ASP A 23 -11.96 -3.83 -5.86
CA ASP A 23 -12.42 -2.43 -5.96
C ASP A 23 -13.77 -2.17 -5.28
N GLY A 24 -14.48 -3.23 -4.88
CA GLY A 24 -15.77 -3.10 -4.20
C GLY A 24 -15.65 -2.39 -2.84
N PRO A 25 -16.57 -1.48 -2.48
CA PRO A 25 -16.56 -0.83 -1.18
C PRO A 25 -16.64 -1.88 -0.06
N GLY A 26 -15.68 -1.85 0.87
CA GLY A 26 -15.58 -2.80 1.98
C GLY A 26 -14.82 -4.10 1.69
N ASN A 27 -14.35 -4.35 0.46
CA ASN A 27 -13.51 -5.53 0.18
C ASN A 27 -12.07 -5.34 0.68
N VAL A 28 -11.58 -4.09 0.76
CA VAL A 28 -10.32 -3.75 1.44
C VAL A 28 -10.37 -4.19 2.91
N ASP A 29 -11.47 -3.91 3.62
CA ASP A 29 -11.60 -4.30 5.03
C ASP A 29 -11.53 -5.82 5.20
N LYS A 30 -12.14 -6.58 4.28
CA LYS A 30 -12.06 -8.05 4.29
C LYS A 30 -10.62 -8.55 4.15
N ILE A 31 -9.82 -7.94 3.28
CA ILE A 31 -8.40 -8.29 3.11
C ILE A 31 -7.63 -8.00 4.40
N VAL A 32 -7.88 -6.85 5.03
CA VAL A 32 -7.25 -6.48 6.30
C VAL A 32 -7.65 -7.45 7.42
N TYR A 33 -8.94 -7.78 7.55
CA TYR A 33 -9.41 -8.77 8.53
C TYR A 33 -8.88 -10.17 8.26
N ALA A 34 -8.77 -10.59 7.00
CA ALA A 34 -8.18 -11.87 6.64
C ALA A 34 -6.69 -11.94 7.03
N LEU A 35 -5.92 -10.89 6.71
CA LEU A 35 -4.53 -10.79 7.12
C LEU A 35 -4.38 -10.79 8.65
N ALA A 36 -5.20 -10.00 9.35
CA ALA A 36 -5.21 -9.98 10.81
C ALA A 36 -5.52 -11.36 11.40
N GLY A 37 -6.48 -12.09 10.81
CA GLY A 37 -6.79 -13.47 11.18
C GLY A 37 -5.59 -14.40 11.01
N VAL A 38 -4.88 -14.32 9.88
CA VAL A 38 -3.64 -15.10 9.65
C VAL A 38 -2.57 -14.76 10.70
N CYS A 39 -2.37 -13.47 11.00
CA CYS A 39 -1.41 -13.06 12.04
C CYS A 39 -1.77 -13.63 13.41
N VAL A 40 -3.05 -13.62 13.80
CA VAL A 40 -3.51 -14.21 15.07
C VAL A 40 -3.31 -15.72 15.08
N VAL A 41 -3.62 -16.42 13.99
CA VAL A 41 -3.41 -17.87 13.88
C VAL A 41 -1.92 -18.21 14.02
N LEU A 42 -1.04 -17.50 13.33
CA LEU A 42 0.41 -17.68 13.45
C LEU A 42 0.90 -17.39 14.87
N PHE A 43 0.37 -16.36 15.51
CA PHE A 43 0.68 -16.04 16.90
C PHE A 43 0.24 -17.15 17.86
N LEU A 44 -0.92 -17.75 17.66
CA LEU A 44 -1.39 -18.87 18.49
C LEU A 44 -0.62 -20.17 18.22
N ALA A 45 -0.23 -20.41 16.96
CA ALA A 45 0.64 -21.53 16.60
C ALA A 45 1.98 -21.49 17.34
N ASP A 46 2.47 -20.29 17.68
CA ASP A 46 3.68 -20.06 18.45
C ASP A 46 3.67 -20.69 19.87
N PHE A 47 2.48 -21.01 20.39
CA PHE A 47 2.30 -21.67 21.70
C PHE A 47 2.33 -23.21 21.63
N THR A 48 2.29 -23.78 20.42
CA THR A 48 2.14 -25.22 20.23
C THR A 48 3.46 -26.00 20.28
N TYR A 49 4.59 -25.34 20.01
CA TYR A 49 5.90 -25.99 19.94
C TYR A 49 6.86 -25.45 21.00
N LYS A 50 7.74 -26.33 21.52
CA LYS A 50 8.79 -25.92 22.45
C LYS A 50 9.94 -25.28 21.69
N LYS A 51 10.26 -24.04 22.02
CA LYS A 51 11.42 -23.34 21.46
C LYS A 51 12.66 -23.71 22.26
N HIS A 52 13.80 -23.76 21.58
CA HIS A 52 15.14 -23.81 22.19
C HIS A 52 15.84 -22.47 21.96
N PRO A 53 15.45 -21.41 22.68
CA PRO A 53 16.03 -20.09 22.52
C PRO A 53 17.45 -20.00 23.08
N TYR A 54 18.24 -19.08 22.53
CA TYR A 54 19.57 -18.74 23.04
C TYR A 54 19.53 -17.57 24.03
N PHE A 55 18.47 -16.75 23.97
CA PHE A 55 18.26 -15.62 24.87
C PHE A 55 17.03 -15.83 25.75
N THR A 56 17.11 -15.44 27.03
CA THR A 56 16.00 -15.53 28.00
C THR A 56 14.76 -14.73 27.59
N ALA A 57 14.91 -13.69 26.75
CA ALA A 57 13.76 -12.94 26.23
C ALA A 57 12.92 -13.74 25.22
N GLU A 58 13.53 -14.71 24.53
CA GLU A 58 12.88 -15.55 23.51
C GLU A 58 12.12 -16.75 24.12
N GLU A 59 12.31 -17.01 25.42
CA GLU A 59 11.54 -18.00 26.18
C GLU A 59 10.08 -17.57 26.38
N ILE A 60 9.78 -16.28 26.20
CA ILE A 60 8.43 -15.75 26.33
C ILE A 60 7.59 -16.26 25.14
N PRO A 61 6.47 -16.97 25.39
CA PRO A 61 5.61 -17.44 24.32
C PRO A 61 4.95 -16.24 23.62
N GLY A 62 4.95 -16.22 22.29
CA GLY A 62 4.46 -15.09 21.50
C GLY A 62 5.48 -13.95 21.29
N PHE A 63 6.71 -14.06 21.80
CA PHE A 63 7.72 -12.99 21.69
C PHE A 63 7.93 -12.52 20.25
N TYR A 64 8.15 -13.43 19.30
CA TYR A 64 8.43 -13.07 17.90
C TYR A 64 7.23 -12.43 17.20
N GLY A 65 6.01 -12.87 17.48
CA GLY A 65 4.80 -12.29 16.90
C GLY A 65 4.60 -10.85 17.37
N ILE A 66 4.75 -10.59 18.67
CA ILE A 66 4.66 -9.23 19.24
C ILE A 66 5.82 -8.37 18.74
N TYR A 67 7.04 -8.88 18.79
CA TYR A 67 8.23 -8.16 18.36
C TYR A 67 8.14 -7.76 16.89
N GLY A 68 7.80 -8.69 15.99
CA GLY A 68 7.65 -8.41 14.57
C GLY A 68 6.56 -7.35 14.30
N PHE A 69 5.41 -7.46 14.96
CA PHE A 69 4.33 -6.49 14.82
C PHE A 69 4.74 -5.09 15.30
N VAL A 70 5.40 -5.00 16.46
CA VAL A 70 5.87 -3.73 17.03
C VAL A 70 6.95 -3.10 16.14
N MET A 71 7.94 -3.87 15.71
CA MET A 71 9.02 -3.37 14.86
C MET A 71 8.53 -2.89 13.49
N PHE A 72 7.60 -3.63 12.87
CA PHE A 72 7.02 -3.22 11.60
C PHE A 72 6.17 -1.95 11.74
N SER A 73 5.35 -1.87 12.79
CA SER A 73 4.55 -0.69 13.10
C SER A 73 5.43 0.54 13.37
N ALA A 74 6.52 0.36 14.13
CA ALA A 74 7.50 1.41 14.39
C ALA A 74 8.14 1.92 13.10
N LEU A 75 8.52 1.03 12.18
CA LEU A 75 9.08 1.39 10.87
C LEU A 75 8.10 2.27 10.08
N ILE A 76 6.82 1.90 10.02
CA ILE A 76 5.79 2.70 9.33
C ILE A 76 5.64 4.08 9.96
N LEU A 77 5.62 4.16 11.30
CA LEU A 77 5.52 5.43 12.01
C LEU A 77 6.72 6.33 11.75
N VAL A 78 7.93 5.77 11.74
CA VAL A 78 9.17 6.50 11.41
C VAL A 78 9.14 7.00 9.96
N ALA A 79 8.71 6.17 9.00
CA ALA A 79 8.57 6.60 7.62
C ALA A 79 7.54 7.74 7.47
N LYS A 80 6.44 7.68 8.24
CA LYS A 80 5.41 8.72 8.26
C LYS A 80 5.91 10.03 8.86
N THR A 81 6.65 9.98 9.97
CA THR A 81 7.27 11.18 10.55
C THR A 81 8.33 11.76 9.63
N LEU A 82 9.17 10.92 9.02
CA LEU A 82 10.15 11.36 8.03
C LEU A 82 9.47 12.07 6.85
N ARG A 83 8.34 11.56 6.36
CA ARG A 83 7.54 12.22 5.32
C ARG A 83 7.09 13.62 5.76
N PHE A 84 6.69 13.80 7.02
CA PHE A 84 6.33 15.12 7.52
C PHE A 84 7.51 16.10 7.48
N PHE A 85 8.72 15.65 7.84
CA PHE A 85 9.93 16.49 7.77
C PHE A 85 10.41 16.79 6.35
N ILE A 86 10.28 15.84 5.43
CA ILE A 86 10.76 15.98 4.04
C ILE A 86 9.75 16.73 3.15
N LYS A 87 8.45 16.69 3.48
CA LYS A 87 7.39 17.23 2.62
C LYS A 87 7.66 18.69 2.27
N ARG A 88 7.84 18.95 0.97
CA ARG A 88 7.98 20.29 0.39
C ARG A 88 6.58 20.86 0.09
N PRO A 89 6.41 22.20 0.17
CA PRO A 89 5.18 22.84 -0.31
C PRO A 89 5.02 22.63 -1.82
N GLU A 90 3.78 22.65 -2.31
CA GLU A 90 3.48 22.47 -3.74
C GLU A 90 4.18 23.53 -4.60
N ASN A 91 4.28 24.75 -4.07
CA ASN A 91 4.93 25.87 -4.75
C ASN A 91 6.46 25.92 -4.54
N TYR A 92 7.10 24.84 -4.08
CA TYR A 92 8.52 24.87 -3.73
C TYR A 92 9.43 25.25 -4.92
N TYR A 93 9.08 24.82 -6.13
CA TYR A 93 9.80 25.19 -7.35
C TYR A 93 9.23 26.43 -8.04
N GLY A 94 8.01 26.85 -7.70
CA GLY A 94 7.39 28.09 -8.18
C GLY A 94 7.53 28.27 -9.68
N ASP A 95 8.25 29.32 -10.09
CA ASP A 95 8.47 29.69 -11.50
C ASP A 95 9.53 28.84 -12.20
N LYS A 96 10.24 27.96 -11.47
CA LYS A 96 11.22 27.00 -12.00
C LYS A 96 10.65 25.58 -12.14
N ALA A 97 9.32 25.44 -12.04
CA ALA A 97 8.65 24.17 -12.16
C ALA A 97 8.49 23.80 -13.65
N ILE A 98 8.91 22.58 -14.03
CA ILE A 98 8.95 22.12 -15.43
C ILE A 98 7.54 22.05 -16.04
N ASP A 99 6.54 21.80 -15.21
CA ASP A 99 5.11 21.81 -15.53
C ASP A 99 4.56 23.20 -15.92
N ARG A 100 5.34 24.27 -15.75
CA ARG A 100 5.02 25.61 -16.27
C ARG A 100 5.76 25.97 -17.56
N GLU A 101 6.75 25.18 -17.97
CA GLU A 101 7.43 25.43 -19.24
C GLU A 101 6.50 25.02 -20.39
N GLU A 102 6.37 25.89 -21.39
CA GLU A 102 5.63 25.58 -22.61
C GLU A 102 6.34 24.40 -23.29
N TYR A 103 5.66 23.26 -23.40
CA TYR A 103 6.26 22.07 -23.99
C TYR A 103 6.60 22.32 -25.47
N PRO A 104 7.82 21.97 -25.92
CA PRO A 104 8.20 22.09 -27.32
C PRO A 104 7.29 21.24 -28.20
N VAL A 105 6.59 21.89 -29.14
CA VAL A 105 5.58 21.26 -30.02
C VAL A 105 6.20 20.20 -30.92
N ASP A 106 7.50 20.31 -31.18
CA ASP A 106 8.32 19.38 -31.95
C ASP A 106 8.64 18.06 -31.23
N GLU A 107 8.46 17.99 -29.90
CA GLU A 107 8.59 16.75 -29.12
C GLU A 107 7.22 16.10 -28.79
N LEU A 108 6.11 16.76 -29.13
CA LEU A 108 4.78 16.22 -28.93
C LEU A 108 4.42 15.27 -30.07
N ASP A 109 4.41 13.97 -29.78
CA ASP A 109 3.78 12.95 -30.63
C ASP A 109 2.24 13.11 -30.56
N GLU A 110 1.71 14.15 -31.20
CA GLU A 110 0.26 14.32 -31.40
C GLU A 110 -0.24 13.24 -32.35
N VAL A 111 -0.90 12.24 -31.79
CA VAL A 111 -1.66 11.26 -32.56
C VAL A 111 -3.01 11.90 -32.89
N ASP A 112 -3.22 12.22 -34.16
CA ASP A 112 -4.54 12.63 -34.65
C ASP A 112 -5.47 11.42 -34.68
N TYR A 113 -6.51 11.45 -33.85
CA TYR A 113 -7.51 10.38 -33.76
C TYR A 113 -8.62 10.56 -34.79
N ASP A 114 -8.67 11.71 -35.49
CA ASP A 114 -9.72 12.12 -36.42
C ASP A 114 -9.21 12.29 -37.88
N ALA A 115 -7.94 11.99 -38.16
CA ALA A 115 -7.35 11.96 -39.51
C ALA A 115 -7.69 10.69 -40.32
#